data_AF-A0A382XSP6-F1
#
_entry.id   AF-A0A382XSP6-F1
#
_cell.length_a   1.000
_cell.length_b   1.000
_cell.length_c   1.000
_cell.angle_alpha   90.00
_cell.angle_beta   90.00
_cell.angle_gamma   90.00
#
_symmetry.space_group_name_H-M   'P 1'
#
loop_
_entity.id
_entity.type
_entity.pdbx_description
1 polymer ?
#
loop_
_entity_poly.entity_id
_entity_poly.type
_entity_poly.pdbx_seq_one_letter_code
_entity_poly.pdbx_strand_id
1 'polypeptide(L)'
;IPEYAALVTELDEARAAQASDGDANDRLAELASGMTEAKNHELETDLELRFVRGEIEEAWYLIESSEHSGRDSGEHRRRLAELKAAREQAAKDYAGAQDVVAGIQADIDEVSARVSEIEEDMRPYHRERDALLQKMEGVVFEVFGRRIPKIPTIDQVVLEAFEKNNFDQWVDRVDRCQNCHVAIDRAGFEDESNPFKTHPERKYYLGNHEVKSFGCTPCHGGQGPSVNSVEQAHGQVQFWEDPLFDTHDKVQARCLSCHSSVQGMDGA
;
A
#
# COMPACT_ATOMS: atom_id res chain seq x y z
N ILE A 1 15.29 -4.26 -9.30
CA ILE A 1 14.82 -5.17 -10.38
C ILE A 1 15.52 -4.73 -11.66
N PRO A 2 16.25 -5.60 -12.37
CA PRO A 2 17.05 -5.23 -13.56
C PRO A 2 16.23 -4.57 -14.67
N GLU A 3 15.00 -5.04 -14.89
CA GLU A 3 14.07 -4.51 -15.89
C GLU A 3 13.64 -3.07 -15.58
N TYR A 4 13.24 -2.78 -14.34
CA TYR A 4 12.96 -1.41 -13.89
C TYR A 4 14.17 -0.48 -14.06
N ALA A 5 15.38 -0.97 -13.76
CA ALA A 5 16.59 -0.15 -13.92
C ALA A 5 16.87 0.19 -15.38
N ALA A 6 16.61 -0.74 -16.31
CA ALA A 6 16.72 -0.49 -17.74
C ALA A 6 15.70 0.56 -18.21
N LEU A 7 14.42 0.45 -17.79
CA LEU A 7 13.38 1.43 -18.10
C LEU A 7 13.72 2.85 -17.59
N VAL A 8 14.33 2.96 -16.39
CA VAL A 8 14.79 4.25 -15.87
C VAL A 8 15.86 4.87 -16.78
N THR A 9 16.85 4.08 -17.22
CA THR A 9 17.88 4.57 -18.14
C THR A 9 17.28 4.97 -19.50
N GLU A 10 16.36 4.16 -20.03
CA GLU A 10 15.68 4.43 -21.30
C GLU A 10 14.82 5.70 -21.24
N LEU A 11 14.15 5.94 -20.10
CA LEU A 11 13.38 7.16 -19.85
C LEU A 11 14.27 8.40 -19.82
N ASP A 12 15.41 8.33 -19.13
CA ASP A 12 16.36 9.43 -19.03
C ASP A 12 16.96 9.78 -20.41
N GLU A 13 17.30 8.76 -21.22
CA GLU A 13 17.77 8.94 -22.59
C GLU A 13 16.70 9.54 -23.50
N ALA A 14 15.45 9.05 -23.42
CA ALA A 14 14.33 9.57 -24.20
C ALA A 14 14.03 11.04 -23.89
N ARG A 15 14.03 11.41 -22.59
CA ARG A 15 13.86 12.80 -22.15
C ARG A 15 15.01 13.69 -22.60
N ALA A 16 16.25 13.21 -22.53
CA ALA A 16 17.41 13.95 -23.01
C ALA A 16 17.36 14.18 -24.53
N ALA A 17 16.95 13.18 -25.30
CA ALA A 17 16.76 13.29 -26.75
C ALA A 17 15.66 14.31 -27.08
N GLN A 18 14.51 14.24 -26.40
CA GLN A 18 13.39 15.18 -26.57
C GLN A 18 13.78 16.62 -26.20
N ALA A 19 14.55 16.82 -25.13
CA ALA A 19 15.05 18.14 -24.74
C ALA A 19 16.12 18.69 -25.69
N SER A 20 16.85 17.83 -26.39
CA SER A 20 17.86 18.22 -27.39
C SER A 20 17.27 18.58 -28.76
N ASP A 21 16.03 18.15 -29.02
CA ASP A 21 15.27 18.54 -30.20
C ASP A 21 14.56 19.87 -29.94
N GLY A 22 15.17 20.97 -30.41
CA GLY A 22 14.67 22.32 -30.19
C GLY A 22 13.25 22.54 -30.72
N ASP A 23 12.87 21.90 -31.84
CA ASP A 23 11.53 22.04 -32.43
C ASP A 23 10.47 21.33 -31.58
N ALA A 24 10.77 20.12 -31.12
CA ALA A 24 9.89 19.38 -30.21
C ALA A 24 9.75 20.08 -28.85
N ASN A 25 10.84 20.62 -28.30
CA ASN A 25 10.84 21.32 -27.02
C ASN A 25 10.06 22.64 -27.07
N ASP A 26 10.21 23.42 -28.14
CA ASP A 26 9.45 24.65 -28.33
C ASP A 26 7.95 24.35 -28.50
N ARG A 27 7.60 23.31 -29.27
CA ARG A 27 6.21 22.85 -29.44
C ARG A 27 5.59 22.39 -28.11
N LEU A 28 6.34 21.68 -27.26
CA LEU A 28 5.85 21.27 -25.93
C LEU A 28 5.63 22.47 -25.01
N ALA A 29 6.50 23.48 -25.08
CA ALA A 29 6.33 24.69 -24.30
C ALA A 29 5.06 25.47 -24.70
N GLU A 30 4.79 25.56 -26.01
CA GLU A 30 3.56 26.15 -26.54
C GLU A 30 2.32 25.36 -26.10
N LEU A 31 2.33 24.04 -26.27
CA LEU A 31 1.25 23.15 -25.84
C LEU A 31 1.03 23.21 -24.32
N ALA A 32 2.08 23.31 -23.51
CA ALA A 32 1.97 23.44 -22.05
C ALA A 32 1.33 24.77 -21.62
N SER A 33 1.66 25.87 -22.32
CA SER A 33 1.01 27.16 -22.13
C SER A 33 -0.47 27.08 -22.51
N GLY A 34 -0.77 26.54 -23.69
CA GLY A 34 -2.14 26.34 -24.17
C GLY A 34 -2.97 25.42 -23.26
N MET A 35 -2.36 24.37 -22.71
CA MET A 35 -2.98 23.47 -21.73
C MET A 35 -3.37 24.20 -20.45
N THR A 36 -2.54 25.14 -19.99
CA THR A 36 -2.84 25.95 -18.80
C THR A 36 -4.05 26.84 -19.03
N GLU A 37 -4.10 27.52 -20.19
CA GLU A 37 -5.24 28.35 -20.58
C GLU A 37 -6.52 27.52 -20.75
N ALA A 38 -6.44 26.39 -21.45
CA ALA A 38 -7.57 25.49 -21.66
C ALA A 38 -8.13 24.92 -20.34
N LYS A 39 -7.27 24.53 -19.39
CA LYS A 39 -7.69 24.08 -18.06
C LYS A 39 -8.36 25.18 -17.24
N ASN A 40 -7.87 26.41 -17.32
CA ASN A 40 -8.53 27.54 -16.66
C ASN A 40 -9.93 27.75 -17.25
N HIS A 41 -10.07 27.67 -18.57
CA HIS A 41 -11.37 27.79 -19.24
C HIS A 41 -12.32 26.62 -18.92
N GLU A 42 -11.81 25.38 -18.85
CA GLU A 42 -12.57 24.22 -18.38
C GLU A 42 -13.10 24.43 -16.96
N LEU A 43 -12.26 24.95 -16.06
CA LEU A 43 -12.65 25.26 -14.68
C LEU A 43 -13.71 26.37 -14.61
N GLU A 44 -13.57 27.43 -15.42
CA GLU A 44 -14.55 28.51 -15.51
C GLU A 44 -15.91 27.99 -15.99
N THR A 45 -15.93 27.18 -17.05
CA THR A 45 -17.17 26.61 -17.61
C THR A 45 -17.82 25.56 -16.69
N ASP A 46 -17.03 24.76 -15.99
CA ASP A 46 -17.52 23.88 -14.91
C ASP A 46 -18.17 24.67 -13.78
N LEU A 47 -17.55 25.78 -13.36
CA LEU A 47 -18.07 26.64 -12.30
C LEU A 47 -19.39 27.29 -12.72
N GLU A 48 -19.49 27.82 -13.95
CA GLU A 48 -20.72 28.38 -14.50
C GLU A 48 -21.84 27.33 -14.56
N LEU A 49 -21.54 26.11 -15.00
CA LEU A 49 -22.50 25.00 -15.00
C LEU A 49 -23.00 24.70 -13.58
N ARG A 50 -22.13 24.76 -12.56
CA ARG A 50 -22.51 24.56 -11.15
C ARG A 50 -23.36 25.72 -10.63
N PHE A 51 -23.06 26.96 -10.99
CA PHE A 51 -23.87 28.11 -10.60
C PHE A 51 -25.29 27.99 -11.17
N VAL A 52 -25.43 27.70 -12.47
CA VAL A 52 -26.75 27.53 -13.09
C VAL A 52 -27.52 26.36 -12.45
N ARG A 53 -26.84 25.26 -12.08
CA ARG A 53 -27.48 24.17 -11.32
C ARG A 53 -28.00 24.64 -9.95
N GLY A 54 -27.21 25.44 -9.23
CA GLY A 54 -27.63 26.04 -7.96
C GLY A 54 -28.83 26.97 -8.10
N GLU A 55 -28.85 27.84 -9.12
CA GLU A 55 -29.99 28.73 -9.40
C GLU A 55 -31.26 27.94 -9.77
N ILE A 56 -31.13 26.79 -10.44
CA ILE A 56 -32.27 25.89 -10.72
C ILE A 56 -32.85 25.32 -9.43
N GLU A 57 -32.01 24.89 -8.49
CA GLU A 57 -32.44 24.37 -7.19
C GLU A 57 -33.16 25.46 -6.37
N GLU A 58 -32.62 26.68 -6.37
CA GLU A 58 -33.26 27.84 -5.76
C GLU A 58 -34.64 28.12 -6.40
N ALA A 59 -34.72 28.13 -7.73
CA ALA A 59 -35.98 28.36 -8.44
C ALA A 59 -37.04 27.29 -8.12
N TRP A 60 -36.63 26.02 -7.99
CA TRP A 60 -37.51 24.94 -7.54
C TRP A 60 -38.04 25.17 -6.12
N TYR A 61 -37.16 25.52 -5.19
CA TYR A 61 -37.54 25.83 -3.81
C TYR A 61 -38.56 26.98 -3.74
N LEU A 62 -38.35 28.05 -4.52
CA LEU A 62 -39.27 29.19 -4.56
C LEU A 62 -40.64 28.84 -5.16
N ILE A 63 -40.69 27.96 -6.16
CA ILE A 63 -41.96 27.44 -6.70
C ILE A 63 -42.72 26.68 -5.61
N GLU A 64 -42.06 25.73 -4.95
CA GLU A 64 -42.68 24.88 -3.92
C GLU A 64 -43.17 25.72 -2.72
N SER A 65 -42.35 26.68 -2.26
CA SER A 65 -42.69 27.58 -1.15
C SER A 65 -43.87 28.51 -1.47
N SER A 66 -43.90 29.06 -2.68
CA SER A 66 -45.02 29.90 -3.16
C SER A 66 -46.31 29.10 -3.28
N GLU A 67 -46.26 27.88 -3.80
CA GLU A 67 -47.43 26.98 -3.90
C GLU A 67 -47.96 26.58 -2.52
N HIS A 68 -47.07 26.27 -1.57
CA HIS A 68 -47.47 25.97 -0.19
C HIS A 68 -48.11 27.18 0.51
N SER A 69 -47.63 28.38 0.22
CA SER A 69 -48.12 29.65 0.78
C SER A 69 -49.35 30.21 0.04
N GLY A 70 -49.86 29.52 -0.99
CA GLY A 70 -50.98 29.97 -1.82
C GLY A 70 -50.70 31.22 -2.66
N ARG A 71 -49.42 31.53 -2.94
CA ARG A 71 -48.97 32.64 -3.78
C ARG A 71 -48.76 32.20 -5.23
N ASP A 72 -48.79 33.15 -6.16
CA ASP A 72 -48.50 32.86 -7.58
C ASP A 72 -47.03 32.49 -7.78
N SER A 73 -46.78 31.37 -8.47
CA SER A 73 -45.45 30.86 -8.82
C SER A 73 -45.09 31.07 -10.29
N GLY A 74 -45.94 31.75 -11.07
CA GLY A 74 -45.76 31.95 -12.51
C GLY A 74 -44.44 32.63 -12.93
N GLU A 75 -43.93 33.56 -12.12
CA GLU A 75 -42.61 34.17 -12.35
C GLU A 75 -41.47 33.17 -12.16
N HIS A 76 -41.46 32.44 -11.04
CA HIS A 76 -40.44 31.43 -10.76
C HIS A 76 -40.43 30.29 -11.79
N ARG A 77 -41.61 29.88 -12.30
CA ARG A 77 -41.71 28.90 -13.39
C ARG A 77 -41.09 29.39 -14.70
N ARG A 78 -41.25 30.68 -15.03
CA ARG A 78 -40.59 31.29 -16.20
C ARG A 78 -39.07 31.32 -16.01
N ARG A 79 -38.61 31.77 -14.84
CA ARG A 79 -37.18 31.75 -14.48
C ARG A 79 -36.59 30.33 -14.56
N LEU A 80 -37.30 29.32 -14.06
CA LEU A 80 -36.88 27.92 -14.18
C LEU A 80 -36.74 27.46 -15.63
N ALA A 81 -37.64 27.87 -16.52
CA ALA A 81 -37.55 27.53 -17.94
C ALA A 81 -36.32 28.17 -18.60
N GLU A 82 -36.04 29.43 -18.30
CA GLU A 82 -34.83 30.14 -18.75
C GLU A 82 -33.55 29.47 -18.24
N LEU A 83 -33.50 29.16 -16.94
CA LEU A 83 -32.35 28.51 -16.31
C LEU A 83 -32.10 27.10 -16.86
N LYS A 84 -33.15 26.34 -17.20
CA LYS A 84 -33.00 25.04 -17.86
C LYS A 84 -32.35 25.16 -19.23
N ALA A 85 -32.71 26.19 -20.02
CA ALA A 85 -32.06 26.47 -21.30
C ALA A 85 -30.61 26.93 -21.11
N ALA A 86 -30.36 27.81 -20.14
CA ALA A 86 -29.01 28.25 -19.78
C ALA A 86 -28.12 27.08 -19.34
N ARG A 87 -28.65 26.12 -18.58
CA ARG A 87 -27.92 24.91 -18.16
C ARG A 87 -27.52 24.05 -19.35
N GLU A 88 -28.40 23.92 -20.34
CA GLU A 88 -28.07 23.15 -21.54
C GLU A 88 -26.95 23.82 -22.34
N GLN A 89 -26.95 25.15 -22.42
CA GLN A 89 -25.85 25.88 -23.03
C GLN A 89 -24.55 25.74 -22.23
N ALA A 90 -24.57 25.98 -20.92
CA ALA A 90 -23.40 25.83 -20.05
C ALA A 90 -22.82 24.40 -20.08
N ALA A 91 -23.67 23.38 -20.21
CA ALA A 91 -23.22 22.00 -20.37
C ALA A 91 -22.53 21.75 -21.72
N LYS A 92 -22.98 22.39 -22.80
CA LYS A 92 -22.30 22.34 -24.12
C LYS A 92 -20.97 23.08 -24.08
N ASP A 93 -20.93 24.24 -23.42
CA ASP A 93 -19.70 25.03 -23.28
C ASP A 93 -18.65 24.27 -22.46
N TYR A 94 -19.06 23.66 -21.33
CA TYR A 94 -18.19 22.78 -20.55
C TYR A 94 -17.69 21.58 -21.35
N ALA A 95 -18.58 20.86 -22.05
CA ALA A 95 -18.16 19.74 -22.90
C ALA A 95 -17.18 20.17 -23.99
N GLY A 96 -17.40 21.33 -24.61
CA GLY A 96 -16.46 21.90 -25.59
C GLY A 96 -15.11 22.24 -24.98
N ALA A 97 -15.06 22.75 -23.75
CA ALA A 97 -13.80 23.00 -23.04
C ALA A 97 -13.07 21.69 -22.70
N GLN A 98 -13.80 20.63 -22.31
CA GLN A 98 -13.22 19.30 -22.11
C GLN A 98 -12.61 18.75 -23.40
N ASP A 99 -13.28 18.91 -24.54
CA ASP A 99 -12.78 18.46 -25.84
C ASP A 99 -11.49 19.19 -26.24
N VAL A 100 -11.38 20.49 -25.94
CA VAL A 100 -10.14 21.27 -26.17
C VAL A 100 -9.00 20.78 -25.29
N VAL A 101 -9.24 20.57 -23.99
CA VAL A 101 -8.22 20.03 -23.08
C VAL A 101 -7.77 18.63 -23.54
N ALA A 102 -8.71 17.77 -23.94
CA ALA A 102 -8.41 16.44 -24.46
C ALA A 102 -7.59 16.50 -25.76
N GLY A 103 -7.89 17.44 -26.66
CA GLY A 103 -7.14 17.66 -27.90
C GLY A 103 -5.69 18.08 -27.63
N ILE A 104 -5.47 19.08 -26.77
CA ILE A 104 -4.12 19.53 -26.42
C ILE A 104 -3.35 18.42 -25.69
N GLN A 105 -4.01 17.62 -24.85
CA GLN A 105 -3.36 16.48 -24.19
C GLN A 105 -2.92 15.43 -25.22
N ALA A 106 -3.75 15.12 -26.22
CA ALA A 106 -3.39 14.20 -27.28
C ALA A 106 -2.19 14.71 -28.11
N ASP A 107 -2.11 16.01 -28.37
CA ASP A 107 -0.96 16.62 -29.05
C ASP A 107 0.33 16.52 -28.21
N ILE A 108 0.24 16.73 -26.88
CA ILE A 108 1.37 16.54 -25.96
C ILE A 108 1.82 15.08 -25.95
N ASP A 109 0.87 14.15 -25.92
CA ASP A 109 1.13 12.71 -25.92
C ASP A 109 1.75 12.25 -27.25
N GLU A 110 1.37 12.85 -28.39
CA GLU A 110 1.99 12.58 -29.69
C GLU A 110 3.45 13.03 -29.71
N VAL A 111 3.73 14.26 -29.26
CA VAL A 111 5.10 14.79 -29.22
C VAL A 111 5.96 14.06 -28.19
N SER A 112 5.34 13.55 -27.12
CA SER A 112 6.02 12.81 -26.04
C SER A 112 5.85 11.30 -26.14
N ALA A 113 5.41 10.76 -27.28
CA ALA A 113 4.93 9.37 -27.39
C ALA A 113 5.93 8.34 -26.85
N ARG A 114 7.22 8.55 -27.12
CA ARG A 114 8.28 7.66 -26.63
C ARG A 114 8.44 7.70 -25.12
N VAL A 115 8.34 8.89 -24.51
CA VAL A 115 8.38 9.06 -23.04
C VAL A 115 7.13 8.45 -22.42
N SER A 116 5.95 8.68 -23.02
CA SER A 116 4.67 8.15 -22.55
C SER A 116 4.62 6.62 -22.57
N GLU A 117 5.18 5.98 -23.62
CA GLU A 117 5.31 4.52 -23.72
C GLU A 117 6.13 3.93 -22.56
N ILE A 118 7.31 4.50 -22.31
CA ILE A 118 8.20 4.05 -21.22
C ILE A 118 7.54 4.29 -19.85
N GLU A 119 6.87 5.43 -19.65
CA GLU A 119 6.13 5.71 -18.42
C GLU A 119 4.95 4.75 -18.19
N GLU A 120 4.31 4.28 -19.26
CA GLU A 120 3.28 3.25 -19.20
C GLU A 120 3.87 1.89 -18.78
N ASP A 121 5.01 1.50 -19.35
CA ASP A 121 5.74 0.28 -18.95
C ASP A 121 6.24 0.34 -17.50
N MET A 122 6.55 1.53 -16.98
CA MET A 122 6.94 1.73 -15.59
C MET A 122 5.76 1.69 -14.60
N ARG A 123 4.52 1.83 -15.08
CA ARG A 123 3.32 1.95 -14.24
C ARG A 123 3.10 0.78 -13.28
N PRO A 124 3.31 -0.50 -13.65
CA PRO A 124 3.20 -1.63 -12.71
C PRO A 124 4.18 -1.51 -11.53
N TYR A 125 5.43 -1.13 -11.79
CA TYR A 125 6.45 -0.96 -10.74
C TYR A 125 6.13 0.22 -9.82
N HIS A 126 5.66 1.34 -10.37
CA HIS A 126 5.22 2.48 -9.56
C HIS A 126 4.03 2.12 -8.68
N ARG A 127 3.04 1.39 -9.21
CA ARG A 127 1.90 0.91 -8.40
C ARG A 127 2.36 0.03 -7.24
N GLU A 128 3.29 -0.89 -7.48
CA GLU A 128 3.82 -1.76 -6.44
C GLU A 128 4.61 -0.97 -5.39
N ARG A 129 5.49 -0.07 -5.83
CA ARG A 129 6.23 0.85 -4.96
C ARG A 129 5.29 1.66 -4.08
N ASP A 130 4.27 2.28 -4.68
CA ASP A 130 3.34 3.16 -3.97
C ASP A 130 2.50 2.37 -2.96
N ALA A 131 2.10 1.14 -3.30
CA ALA A 131 1.44 0.24 -2.36
C ALA A 131 2.34 -0.13 -1.17
N LEU A 132 3.65 -0.31 -1.40
CA LEU A 132 4.61 -0.56 -0.32
C LEU A 132 4.85 0.69 0.53
N LEU A 133 5.00 1.86 -0.10
CA LEU A 133 5.15 3.14 0.59
C LEU A 133 3.96 3.44 1.48
N GLN A 134 2.74 3.23 0.99
CA GLN A 134 1.52 3.41 1.77
C GLN A 134 1.51 2.50 3.02
N LYS A 135 1.95 1.24 2.88
CA LYS A 135 2.10 0.33 4.04
C LYS A 135 3.15 0.83 5.02
N MET A 136 4.26 1.38 4.54
CA MET A 136 5.32 1.96 5.38
C MET A 136 4.87 3.24 6.10
N GLU A 137 4.08 4.10 5.43
CA GLU A 137 3.47 5.28 6.04
C GLU A 137 2.44 4.86 7.10
N GLY A 138 1.73 3.76 6.87
CA GLY A 138 0.81 3.16 7.84
C GLY A 138 1.45 2.79 9.18
N VAL A 139 2.77 2.59 9.24
CA VAL A 139 3.52 2.22 10.45
C VAL A 139 4.36 3.35 11.04
N VAL A 140 4.25 4.57 10.51
CA VAL A 140 4.99 5.75 10.99
C VAL A 140 4.02 6.90 11.28
N PHE A 141 4.23 7.60 12.39
CA PHE A 141 3.67 8.92 12.63
C PHE A 141 4.68 9.99 12.22
N GLU A 142 4.22 11.02 11.53
CA GLU A 142 5.02 12.22 11.28
C GLU A 142 4.63 13.29 12.30
N VAL A 143 5.58 13.67 13.14
CA VAL A 143 5.37 14.68 14.19
C VAL A 143 6.51 15.69 14.12
N PHE A 144 6.20 16.94 13.76
CA PHE A 144 7.19 18.02 13.58
C PHE A 144 8.35 17.65 12.64
N GLY A 145 8.06 16.99 11.51
CA GLY A 145 9.08 16.54 10.54
C GLY A 145 9.94 15.37 11.03
N ARG A 146 9.61 14.76 12.17
CA ARG A 146 10.25 13.54 12.67
C ARG A 146 9.35 12.33 12.41
N ARG A 147 9.94 11.30 11.81
CA ARG A 147 9.31 9.99 11.59
C ARG A 147 9.43 9.17 12.86
N ILE A 148 8.31 8.97 13.55
CA ILE A 148 8.21 8.17 14.77
C ILE A 148 7.51 6.86 14.41
N PRO A 149 8.17 5.70 14.50
CA PRO A 149 7.51 4.41 14.29
C PRO A 149 6.33 4.26 15.27
N LYS A 150 5.20 3.76 14.79
CA LYS A 150 4.10 3.37 15.68
C LYS A 150 4.60 2.27 16.63
N ILE A 151 4.07 2.23 17.85
CA ILE A 151 4.35 1.13 18.77
C ILE A 151 3.98 -0.17 18.04
N PRO A 152 4.94 -1.06 17.76
CA PRO A 152 4.68 -2.26 16.99
C PRO A 152 3.72 -3.17 17.77
N THR A 153 2.75 -3.74 17.07
CA THR A 153 1.96 -4.84 17.60
C THR A 153 2.88 -6.05 17.76
N ILE A 154 2.90 -6.64 18.95
CA ILE A 154 3.65 -7.86 19.21
C ILE A 154 2.73 -9.03 18.89
N ASP A 155 3.05 -9.78 17.84
CA ASP A 155 2.42 -11.05 17.54
C ASP A 155 2.92 -12.09 18.53
N GLN A 156 2.01 -12.83 19.17
CA GLN A 156 2.38 -13.88 20.11
C GLN A 156 1.59 -15.15 19.84
N VAL A 157 2.29 -16.27 19.87
CA VAL A 157 1.69 -17.60 19.87
C VAL A 157 1.72 -18.12 21.30
N VAL A 158 0.58 -18.62 21.78
CA VAL A 158 0.45 -19.17 23.13
C VAL A 158 0.04 -20.63 22.99
N LEU A 159 0.92 -21.52 23.43
CA LEU A 159 0.64 -22.93 23.57
C LEU A 159 0.13 -23.18 24.98
N GLU A 160 -1.16 -23.43 25.10
CA GLU A 160 -1.82 -23.68 26.37
C GLU A 160 -1.34 -24.99 27.00
N ALA A 161 -1.03 -24.96 28.30
CA ALA A 161 -0.65 -26.14 29.09
C ALA A 161 0.43 -27.02 28.41
N PHE A 162 1.46 -26.38 27.84
CA PHE A 162 2.45 -27.04 27.00
C PHE A 162 3.51 -27.82 27.79
N GLU A 163 3.99 -27.25 28.89
CA GLU A 163 5.08 -27.84 29.69
C GLU A 163 4.80 -27.79 31.19
N LYS A 164 5.56 -28.58 31.96
CA LYS A 164 5.48 -28.56 33.42
C LYS A 164 6.61 -27.73 34.02
N ASN A 165 6.27 -26.86 34.96
CA ASN A 165 7.25 -26.12 35.73
C ASN A 165 7.87 -26.98 36.85
N ASN A 166 8.80 -26.39 37.61
CA ASN A 166 9.48 -27.02 38.75
C ASN A 166 8.54 -27.47 39.91
N PHE A 167 7.25 -27.11 39.85
CA PHE A 167 6.23 -27.48 40.82
C PHE A 167 5.23 -28.51 40.26
N ASP A 168 5.57 -29.17 39.15
CA ASP A 168 4.73 -30.16 38.44
C ASP A 168 3.39 -29.58 37.93
N GLN A 169 3.31 -28.26 37.75
CA GLN A 169 2.14 -27.58 37.21
C GLN A 169 2.30 -27.33 35.73
N TRP A 170 1.23 -27.59 34.97
CA TRP A 170 1.14 -27.22 33.56
C TRP A 170 1.14 -25.70 33.42
N VAL A 171 2.01 -25.19 32.55
CA VAL A 171 2.15 -23.78 32.23
C VAL A 171 2.11 -23.58 30.71
N ASP A 172 1.65 -22.40 30.31
CA ASP A 172 1.60 -22.02 28.91
C ASP A 172 3.01 -21.67 28.43
N ARG A 173 3.28 -21.98 27.16
CA ARG A 173 4.50 -21.55 26.47
C ARG A 173 4.16 -20.46 25.49
N VAL A 174 4.85 -19.32 25.60
CA VAL A 174 4.64 -18.14 24.75
C VAL A 174 5.81 -17.98 23.80
N ASP A 175 5.52 -17.72 22.53
CA ASP A 175 6.48 -17.45 21.47
C ASP A 175 6.22 -16.10 20.80
N ARG A 176 7.26 -15.30 20.62
CA ARG A 176 7.23 -14.00 19.93
C ARG A 176 8.33 -13.89 18.87
N CYS A 177 8.91 -15.00 18.44
CA CYS A 177 10.09 -15.01 17.55
C CYS A 177 9.77 -14.40 16.18
N GLN A 178 8.52 -14.53 15.71
CA GLN A 178 8.07 -13.99 14.42
C GLN A 178 8.08 -12.46 14.33
N ASN A 179 8.22 -11.73 15.45
CA ASN A 179 8.31 -10.28 15.44
C ASN A 179 9.65 -9.76 14.90
N CYS A 180 10.73 -10.55 15.07
CA CYS A 180 12.02 -10.28 14.44
C CYS A 180 12.21 -11.14 13.19
N HIS A 181 11.86 -12.44 13.28
CA HIS A 181 12.01 -13.43 12.21
C HIS A 181 10.82 -13.44 11.23
N VAL A 182 10.50 -12.25 10.69
CA VAL A 182 9.25 -11.99 9.94
C VAL A 182 9.11 -12.79 8.63
N ALA A 183 10.22 -13.29 8.09
CA ALA A 183 10.28 -14.00 6.83
C ALA A 183 10.49 -15.52 6.99
N ILE A 184 10.55 -16.03 8.23
CA ILE A 184 10.85 -17.44 8.49
C ILE A 184 9.88 -18.39 7.79
N ASP A 185 8.60 -18.01 7.67
CA ASP A 185 7.55 -18.76 6.99
C ASP A 185 7.19 -18.19 5.60
N ARG A 186 8.13 -17.50 4.93
CA ARG A 186 7.93 -16.93 3.58
C ARG A 186 8.96 -17.53 2.62
N ALA A 187 8.53 -17.92 1.43
CA ALA A 187 9.45 -18.28 0.36
C ALA A 187 10.05 -17.01 -0.29
N GLY A 188 11.24 -17.13 -0.89
CA GLY A 188 11.92 -16.04 -1.59
C GLY A 188 12.89 -15.22 -0.72
N PHE A 189 13.17 -15.68 0.50
CA PHE A 189 14.16 -15.08 1.41
C PHE A 189 15.23 -16.10 1.83
N GLU A 190 15.47 -17.13 1.01
CA GLU A 190 16.39 -18.22 1.33
C GLU A 190 17.86 -17.76 1.37
N ASP A 191 18.21 -16.76 0.56
CA ASP A 191 19.55 -16.18 0.48
C ASP A 191 19.77 -15.00 1.45
N GLU A 192 18.74 -14.61 2.20
CA GLU A 192 18.83 -13.52 3.16
C GLU A 192 19.52 -13.95 4.46
N SER A 193 20.02 -12.97 5.20
CA SER A 193 20.59 -13.21 6.53
C SER A 193 19.50 -13.21 7.61
N ASN A 194 19.76 -13.92 8.72
CA ASN A 194 18.89 -13.82 9.89
C ASN A 194 18.85 -12.34 10.37
N PRO A 195 17.66 -11.81 10.72
CA PRO A 195 16.41 -12.53 10.98
C PRO A 195 15.45 -12.63 9.78
N PHE A 196 15.83 -12.14 8.59
CA PHE A 196 14.96 -12.12 7.41
C PHE A 196 15.03 -13.39 6.56
N LYS A 197 15.72 -14.42 7.04
CA LYS A 197 15.92 -15.66 6.30
C LYS A 197 14.69 -16.57 6.34
N THR A 198 14.38 -17.22 5.23
CA THR A 198 13.41 -18.33 5.16
C THR A 198 13.87 -19.54 5.97
N HIS A 199 12.94 -20.24 6.63
CA HIS A 199 13.26 -21.47 7.35
C HIS A 199 13.85 -22.54 6.42
N PRO A 200 14.97 -23.20 6.78
CA PRO A 200 15.49 -24.34 6.02
C PRO A 200 14.46 -25.46 5.91
N GLU A 201 14.30 -26.07 4.74
CA GLU A 201 13.30 -27.14 4.53
C GLU A 201 11.88 -26.75 5.01
N ARG A 202 11.51 -25.47 4.84
CA ARG A 202 10.25 -24.87 5.30
C ARG A 202 9.03 -25.77 5.08
N LYS A 203 8.88 -26.31 3.87
CA LYS A 203 7.73 -27.14 3.50
C LYS A 203 7.61 -28.38 4.38
N TYR A 204 8.73 -28.96 4.78
CA TYR A 204 8.75 -30.16 5.59
C TYR A 204 8.42 -29.85 7.06
N TYR A 205 9.15 -28.92 7.69
CA TYR A 205 8.94 -28.62 9.11
C TYR A 205 7.68 -27.79 9.36
N LEU A 206 7.58 -26.62 8.70
CA LEU A 206 6.51 -25.67 8.94
C LEU A 206 5.21 -26.05 8.23
N GLY A 207 5.27 -26.94 7.23
CA GLY A 207 4.07 -27.53 6.63
C GLY A 207 3.33 -28.50 7.57
N ASN A 208 4.04 -29.09 8.54
CA ASN A 208 3.45 -29.96 9.56
C ASN A 208 3.25 -29.26 10.92
N HIS A 209 4.04 -28.21 11.19
CA HIS A 209 3.94 -27.38 12.40
C HIS A 209 3.81 -25.91 12.01
N GLU A 210 2.59 -25.43 11.80
CA GLU A 210 2.36 -24.04 11.38
C GLU A 210 2.85 -23.07 12.46
N VAL A 211 3.76 -22.16 12.10
CA VAL A 211 4.41 -21.26 13.07
C VAL A 211 3.39 -20.37 13.80
N LYS A 212 2.30 -19.98 13.15
CA LYS A 212 1.24 -19.14 13.74
C LYS A 212 0.45 -19.81 14.86
N SER A 213 0.53 -21.13 14.98
CA SER A 213 -0.16 -21.89 16.01
C SER A 213 0.80 -22.67 16.91
N PHE A 214 1.96 -23.06 16.39
CA PHE A 214 2.95 -23.86 17.10
C PHE A 214 4.13 -23.04 17.64
N GLY A 215 4.47 -21.91 17.02
CA GLY A 215 5.65 -21.12 17.39
C GLY A 215 6.99 -21.80 17.07
N CYS A 216 8.08 -21.22 17.55
CA CYS A 216 9.46 -21.66 17.31
C CYS A 216 10.10 -22.31 18.54
N THR A 217 9.76 -21.83 19.74
CA THR A 217 10.33 -22.28 21.03
C THR A 217 10.17 -23.77 21.33
N PRO A 218 9.12 -24.51 20.88
CA PRO A 218 9.06 -25.96 21.08
C PRO A 218 10.25 -26.72 20.48
N CYS A 219 10.71 -26.27 19.30
CA CYS A 219 11.83 -26.89 18.59
C CYS A 219 13.17 -26.26 18.99
N HIS A 220 13.21 -24.92 19.04
CA HIS A 220 14.47 -24.19 19.13
C HIS A 220 14.85 -23.75 20.55
N GLY A 221 13.93 -23.79 21.52
CA GLY A 221 14.14 -23.16 22.83
C GLY A 221 14.15 -21.64 22.73
N GLY A 222 14.88 -21.00 23.64
CA GLY A 222 14.91 -19.55 23.81
C GLY A 222 13.84 -19.04 24.78
N GLN A 223 13.87 -17.74 25.04
CA GLN A 223 12.94 -17.07 25.94
C GLN A 223 11.82 -16.40 25.13
N GLY A 224 10.86 -17.20 24.67
CA GLY A 224 9.81 -16.75 23.75
C GLY A 224 8.99 -15.51 24.14
N PRO A 225 8.70 -15.22 25.43
CA PRO A 225 8.04 -13.96 25.81
C PRO A 225 8.92 -12.71 25.63
N SER A 226 10.24 -12.87 25.54
CA SER A 226 11.19 -11.74 25.57
C SER A 226 11.47 -11.19 24.19
N VAL A 227 11.33 -9.86 24.04
CA VAL A 227 11.66 -9.12 22.81
C VAL A 227 12.49 -7.85 23.07
N ASN A 228 12.99 -7.68 24.31
CA ASN A 228 13.72 -6.47 24.71
C ASN A 228 15.16 -6.44 24.18
N SER A 229 15.78 -7.61 23.98
CA SER A 229 17.10 -7.75 23.37
C SER A 229 17.25 -9.11 22.69
N VAL A 230 18.17 -9.21 21.74
CA VAL A 230 18.52 -10.46 21.06
C VAL A 230 18.99 -11.52 22.07
N GLU A 231 19.88 -11.13 22.98
CA GLU A 231 20.43 -12.01 24.01
C GLU A 231 19.32 -12.56 24.91
N GLN A 232 18.39 -11.71 25.35
CA GLN A 232 17.26 -12.14 26.18
C GLN A 232 16.31 -13.04 25.41
N ALA A 233 15.89 -12.65 24.20
CA ALA A 233 14.97 -13.45 23.37
C ALA A 233 15.56 -14.83 23.06
N HIS A 234 16.86 -14.92 22.80
CA HIS A 234 17.56 -16.18 22.58
C HIS A 234 17.91 -16.92 23.88
N GLY A 235 17.48 -16.43 25.05
CA GLY A 235 17.73 -17.09 26.33
C GLY A 235 19.21 -17.17 26.72
N GLN A 236 20.07 -16.33 26.13
CA GLN A 236 21.51 -16.28 26.38
C GLN A 236 21.83 -15.44 27.63
N VAL A 237 20.98 -15.54 28.65
CA VAL A 237 21.05 -14.74 29.88
C VAL A 237 21.21 -15.63 31.10
N GLN A 238 21.67 -15.05 32.20
CA GLN A 238 21.82 -15.79 33.45
C GLN A 238 20.49 -16.39 33.91
N PHE A 239 20.54 -17.64 34.39
CA PHE A 239 19.42 -18.40 34.95
C PHE A 239 18.33 -18.83 33.97
N TRP A 240 18.53 -18.65 32.66
CA TRP A 240 17.66 -19.25 31.65
C TRP A 240 18.19 -20.64 31.27
N GLU A 241 17.37 -21.67 31.49
CA GLU A 241 17.80 -23.07 31.37
C GLU A 241 17.57 -23.66 29.97
N ASP A 242 16.79 -22.99 29.12
CA ASP A 242 16.45 -23.43 27.76
C ASP A 242 16.83 -22.38 26.71
N PRO A 243 18.13 -22.05 26.54
CA PRO A 243 18.57 -21.09 25.53
C PRO A 243 18.25 -21.58 24.11
N LEU A 244 18.23 -20.65 23.15
CA LEU A 244 18.09 -20.99 21.75
C LEU A 244 19.23 -21.93 21.35
N PHE A 245 18.89 -23.11 20.84
CA PHE A 245 19.89 -24.05 20.35
C PHE A 245 20.65 -23.40 19.19
N ASP A 246 21.99 -23.42 19.26
CA ASP A 246 22.83 -23.11 18.10
C ASP A 246 22.33 -23.96 16.93
N THR A 247 21.96 -23.29 15.85
CA THR A 247 21.08 -23.72 14.76
C THR A 247 21.59 -24.91 13.96
N HIS A 248 22.66 -25.58 14.39
CA HIS A 248 23.39 -26.50 13.53
C HIS A 248 23.07 -27.98 13.71
N ASP A 249 22.80 -28.57 14.89
CA ASP A 249 22.72 -30.07 14.91
C ASP A 249 21.90 -30.74 16.03
N LYS A 250 21.09 -30.00 16.81
CA LYS A 250 20.43 -30.59 18.00
C LYS A 250 18.94 -30.29 18.15
N VAL A 251 18.37 -29.50 17.24
CA VAL A 251 16.94 -29.12 17.27
C VAL A 251 16.05 -30.36 17.13
N GLN A 252 16.47 -31.34 16.33
CA GLN A 252 15.76 -32.59 16.09
C GLN A 252 15.57 -33.43 17.37
N ALA A 253 16.41 -33.26 18.40
CA ALA A 253 16.23 -33.95 19.67
C ALA A 253 14.90 -33.56 20.37
N ARG A 254 14.34 -32.39 20.06
CA ARG A 254 13.06 -31.91 20.59
C ARG A 254 11.84 -32.58 19.95
N CYS A 255 11.98 -33.24 18.81
CA CYS A 255 10.87 -33.97 18.19
C CYS A 255 10.30 -35.03 19.15
N LEU A 256 11.17 -35.68 19.94
CA LEU A 256 10.79 -36.69 20.93
C LEU A 256 10.08 -36.11 22.17
N SER A 257 10.01 -34.79 22.32
CA SER A 257 9.22 -34.16 23.38
C SER A 257 7.72 -34.37 23.18
N CYS A 258 7.28 -34.58 21.93
CA CYS A 258 5.88 -34.84 21.60
C CYS A 258 5.67 -36.14 20.82
N HIS A 259 6.64 -36.56 19.99
CA HIS A 259 6.55 -37.79 19.22
C HIS A 259 7.17 -38.96 19.98
N SER A 260 6.45 -40.09 20.04
CA SER A 260 6.96 -41.33 20.66
C SER A 260 8.10 -41.97 19.86
N SER A 261 8.19 -41.67 18.56
CA SER A 261 9.27 -42.08 17.66
C SER A 261 9.35 -41.11 16.49
N VAL A 262 10.56 -40.89 15.98
CA VAL A 262 10.84 -40.12 14.77
C VAL A 262 11.19 -41.00 13.56
N GLN A 263 11.20 -42.32 13.76
CA GLN A 263 11.56 -43.27 12.71
C GLN A 263 10.54 -43.23 11.56
N GLY A 264 11.01 -42.92 10.35
CA GLY A 264 10.17 -42.81 9.15
C GLY A 264 9.63 -41.40 8.89
N MET A 265 10.07 -40.38 9.64
CA MET A 265 9.81 -38.98 9.34
C MET A 265 10.97 -38.40 8.51
N ASP A 266 10.66 -37.81 7.35
CA ASP A 266 11.68 -37.29 6.40
C ASP A 266 12.45 -36.05 6.90
N GLY A 267 13.45 -36.19 7.78
CA GLY A 267 14.24 -35.05 8.28
C GLY A 267 14.40 -35.00 9.79
N ALA A 268 13.99 -36.05 10.50
CA ALA A 268 14.18 -36.23 11.94
C ALA A 268 15.31 -37.21 12.29
#